data_AF-A0A0F9GYK5-F1
#
_entry.id   AF-A0A0F9GYK5-F1
#
_cell.length_a   1.000
_cell.length_b   1.000
_cell.length_c   1.000
_cell.angle_alpha   90.00
_cell.angle_beta   90.00
_cell.angle_gamma   90.00
#
_symmetry.space_group_name_H-M   'P 1'
#
loop_
_entity.id
_entity.type
_entity.pdbx_description
1 polymer ?
#
loop_
_entity_poly.entity_id
_entity_poly.type
_entity_poly.pdbx_seq_one_letter_code
_entity_poly.pdbx_strand_id
1 'polypeptide(L)'
;MKTMETAVYKVYRIEHQESGDGPYRHFPQEYEVLDVLELHLSNIRRWPGPKDDGLAGQVDYDELYGFKSIAQLEEWFDEGTLEVLYEHGFVLREYETDHIEYGRKQVLFNRRTAKCLT
;
A
#
# COMPACT_ATOMS: atom_id res chain seq x y z
N MET A 1 1.56 -24.24 29.92
CA MET A 1 1.84 -23.54 28.65
C MET A 1 1.01 -22.28 28.63
N LYS A 2 1.62 -21.09 28.57
CA LYS A 2 0.89 -19.85 28.25
C LYS A 2 0.80 -19.79 26.73
N THR A 3 -0.42 -19.81 26.20
CA THR A 3 -0.68 -19.43 24.81
C THR A 3 -0.20 -17.99 24.66
N MET A 4 0.85 -17.76 23.87
CA MET A 4 1.18 -16.39 23.46
C MET A 4 0.07 -15.98 22.49
N GLU A 5 -0.73 -15.00 22.88
CA GLU A 5 -1.63 -14.34 21.94
C GLU A 5 -0.74 -13.68 20.87
N THR A 6 -0.82 -14.19 19.65
CA THR A 6 -0.16 -13.54 18.52
C THR A 6 -0.79 -12.17 18.33
N ALA A 7 0.01 -11.12 18.34
CA ALA A 7 -0.49 -9.77 18.10
C ALA A 7 -1.11 -9.71 16.70
N VAL A 8 -2.33 -9.19 16.60
CA VAL A 8 -2.99 -8.94 15.31
C VAL A 8 -2.85 -7.46 14.99
N TYR A 9 -2.23 -7.15 13.88
CA TYR A 9 -2.05 -5.80 13.35
C TYR A 9 -3.08 -5.52 12.27
N LYS A 10 -3.64 -4.31 12.32
CA LYS A 10 -4.49 -3.79 11.25
C LYS A 10 -3.64 -2.99 10.25
N VAL A 11 -3.84 -3.25 8.97
CA VAL A 11 -3.13 -2.58 7.86
C VAL A 11 -4.14 -2.03 6.86
N TYR A 12 -3.87 -0.83 6.38
CA TYR A 12 -4.67 -0.11 5.39
C TYR A 12 -3.88 -0.03 4.09
N ARG A 13 -4.45 -0.49 2.98
CA ARG A 13 -3.76 -0.55 1.70
C ARG A 13 -4.65 -0.01 0.59
N ILE A 14 -4.11 0.90 -0.22
CA ILE A 14 -4.73 1.24 -1.50
C ILE A 14 -4.30 0.20 -2.52
N GLU A 15 -5.28 -0.44 -3.17
CA GLU A 15 -5.04 -1.40 -4.24
C GLU A 15 -6.13 -1.36 -5.31
N HIS A 16 -5.76 -1.72 -6.54
CA HIS A 16 -6.67 -1.81 -7.66
C HIS A 16 -7.66 -2.96 -7.44
N GLN A 17 -8.96 -2.69 -7.63
CA GLN A 17 -10.03 -3.61 -7.27
C GLN A 17 -9.98 -4.94 -8.05
N GLU A 18 -9.46 -4.94 -9.28
CA GLU A 18 -9.43 -6.14 -10.13
C GLU A 18 -8.13 -6.94 -10.00
N SER A 19 -7.00 -6.23 -9.90
CA SER A 19 -5.67 -6.88 -9.91
C SER A 19 -5.07 -7.08 -8.51
N GLY A 20 -5.53 -6.32 -7.52
CA GLY A 20 -4.97 -6.30 -6.16
C GLY A 20 -3.61 -5.58 -6.05
N ASP A 21 -3.20 -4.88 -7.12
CA ASP A 21 -1.92 -4.17 -7.14
C ASP A 21 -1.99 -2.82 -6.48
N GLY A 22 -0.90 -2.43 -5.82
CA GLY A 22 -0.78 -1.10 -5.25
C GLY A 22 -0.43 -0.08 -6.33
N PRO A 23 -0.62 1.23 -6.05
CA PRO A 23 -0.41 2.31 -7.03
C PRO A 23 1.04 2.45 -7.52
N TYR A 24 1.99 1.76 -6.88
CA TYR A 24 3.43 1.82 -7.19
C TYR A 24 3.98 0.53 -7.81
N ARG A 25 3.14 -0.46 -8.17
CA ARG A 25 3.67 -1.73 -8.71
C ARG A 25 4.15 -1.54 -10.16
N HIS A 26 5.38 -1.97 -10.43
CA HIS A 26 5.98 -1.98 -11.76
C HIS A 26 5.29 -3.01 -12.68
N PHE A 27 4.20 -2.62 -13.33
CA PHE A 27 3.80 -3.32 -14.56
C PHE A 27 4.67 -2.84 -15.72
N PRO A 28 5.35 -3.74 -16.45
CA PRO A 28 6.10 -3.36 -17.65
C PRO A 28 5.20 -2.97 -18.83
N GLN A 29 3.87 -3.00 -18.70
CA GLN A 29 2.93 -2.74 -19.79
C GLN A 29 1.86 -1.68 -19.50
N GLU A 30 1.76 -1.17 -18.26
CA GLU A 30 0.71 -0.22 -17.88
C GLU A 30 1.35 0.99 -17.19
N TYR A 31 1.90 1.86 -18.01
CA TYR A 31 2.32 3.20 -17.64
C TYR A 31 1.13 4.11 -17.29
N GLU A 32 -0.12 3.67 -17.49
CA GLU A 32 -1.27 4.57 -17.46
C GLU A 32 -1.56 5.20 -16.10
N VAL A 33 -1.46 4.49 -14.97
CA VAL A 33 -1.84 5.08 -13.67
C VAL A 33 -0.77 6.03 -13.14
N LEU A 34 0.51 5.66 -13.21
CA LEU A 34 1.59 6.57 -12.81
C LEU A 34 1.68 7.77 -13.75
N ASP A 35 1.47 7.59 -15.06
CA ASP A 35 1.43 8.71 -16.01
C ASP A 35 0.20 9.59 -15.79
N VAL A 36 -0.98 9.03 -15.50
CA VAL A 36 -2.19 9.80 -15.15
C VAL A 36 -1.99 10.57 -13.86
N LEU A 37 -1.44 9.92 -12.84
CA LEU A 37 -1.11 10.56 -11.58
C LEU A 37 -0.06 11.65 -11.85
N GLU A 38 0.98 11.40 -12.65
CA GLU A 38 2.06 12.38 -12.97
C GLU A 38 1.53 13.57 -13.78
N LEU A 39 0.49 13.35 -14.61
CA LEU A 39 -0.23 14.38 -15.37
C LEU A 39 -1.22 15.19 -14.51
N HIS A 40 -1.93 14.55 -13.58
CA HIS A 40 -2.95 15.22 -12.73
C HIS A 40 -2.34 15.90 -11.51
N LEU A 41 -1.23 15.37 -11.00
CA LEU A 41 -0.61 15.80 -9.76
C LEU A 41 0.79 16.30 -10.10
N SER A 42 0.90 17.62 -10.27
CA SER A 42 2.16 18.34 -10.53
C SER A 42 3.26 18.14 -9.46
N ASN A 43 3.04 17.27 -8.46
CA ASN A 43 3.88 17.06 -7.28
C ASN A 43 4.22 15.59 -6.95
N ILE A 44 3.99 14.61 -7.84
CA ILE A 44 4.30 13.19 -7.55
C ILE A 44 5.76 12.90 -7.22
N ARG A 45 6.67 13.83 -7.54
CA ARG A 45 8.05 13.80 -7.07
C ARG A 45 8.21 13.79 -5.53
N ARG A 46 7.14 13.89 -4.73
CA ARG A 46 7.22 13.90 -3.27
C ARG A 46 7.14 12.54 -2.58
N TRP A 47 6.56 11.51 -3.20
CA TRP A 47 6.24 10.29 -2.46
C TRP A 47 7.23 9.18 -2.79
N PRO A 48 8.22 8.90 -1.90
CA PRO A 48 9.16 7.82 -2.11
C PRO A 48 8.38 6.53 -2.34
N GLY A 49 8.69 5.77 -3.39
CA GLY A 49 8.13 4.42 -3.50
C GLY A 49 8.52 3.59 -2.27
N PRO A 50 7.91 2.43 -2.03
CA PRO A 50 8.21 1.64 -0.83
C PRO A 50 9.70 1.34 -0.60
N LYS A 51 10.49 1.20 -1.67
CA LYS A 51 11.95 1.06 -1.62
C LYS A 51 12.66 2.26 -1.00
N ASP A 52 12.19 3.47 -1.30
CA ASP A 52 12.72 4.72 -0.78
C ASP A 52 12.23 5.01 0.66
N ASP A 53 11.18 4.30 1.12
CA ASP A 53 10.69 4.32 2.50
C ASP A 53 11.52 3.46 3.46
N GLY A 54 12.63 2.89 2.99
CA GLY A 54 13.56 2.10 3.81
C GLY A 54 13.20 0.62 3.92
N LEU A 55 12.17 0.17 3.21
CA LEU A 55 11.83 -1.25 3.07
C LEU A 55 12.75 -1.85 1.99
N ALA A 56 13.98 -2.16 2.39
CA ALA A 56 15.02 -2.70 1.53
C ALA A 56 14.90 -4.23 1.41
N GLY A 57 13.94 -4.68 0.60
CA GLY A 57 13.76 -6.09 0.25
C GLY A 57 13.48 -6.26 -1.24
N GLN A 58 13.87 -7.39 -1.82
CA GLN A 58 13.19 -7.85 -3.03
C GLN A 58 11.75 -8.11 -2.62
N VAL A 59 10.85 -7.21 -3.02
CA VAL A 59 9.41 -7.41 -2.86
C VAL A 59 9.05 -8.71 -3.56
N ASP A 60 8.84 -9.76 -2.78
CA ASP A 60 8.34 -11.01 -3.34
C ASP A 60 6.89 -10.77 -3.84
N TYR A 61 6.39 -11.64 -4.71
CA TYR A 61 5.00 -11.58 -5.18
C TYR A 61 3.97 -11.59 -4.05
N ASP A 62 4.35 -12.12 -2.89
CA ASP A 62 3.53 -12.26 -1.70
C ASP A 62 3.66 -11.10 -0.72
N GLU A 63 4.56 -10.15 -0.94
CA GLU A 63 4.76 -9.02 -0.04
C GLU A 63 3.97 -7.80 -0.51
N LEU A 64 3.20 -7.22 0.41
CA LEU A 64 2.37 -6.05 0.16
C LEU A 64 2.77 -4.90 1.06
N TYR A 65 2.61 -3.69 0.53
CA TYR A 65 2.78 -2.44 1.27
C TYR A 65 1.44 -1.86 1.69
N GLY A 66 1.40 -1.31 2.89
CA GLY A 66 0.24 -0.58 3.41
C GLY A 66 0.66 0.45 4.45
N PHE A 67 -0.30 0.85 5.28
CA PHE A 67 -0.16 1.84 6.34
C PHE A 67 -0.74 1.28 7.63
N LYS A 68 -0.20 1.66 8.78
CA LYS A 68 -0.71 1.16 10.08
C LYS A 68 -1.97 1.90 10.54
N SER A 69 -2.30 3.01 9.89
CA SER A 69 -3.47 3.83 10.18
C SER A 69 -3.89 4.65 8.96
N ILE A 70 -5.16 5.05 8.95
CA ILE A 70 -5.71 5.99 7.95
C ILE A 70 -4.95 7.32 7.98
N ALA A 71 -4.62 7.85 9.17
CA ALA A 71 -3.86 9.09 9.29
C ALA A 71 -2.49 9.04 8.59
N GLN A 72 -1.79 7.89 8.60
CA GLN A 72 -0.54 7.75 7.85
C GLN A 72 -0.76 7.72 6.33
N LEU A 73 -1.87 7.14 5.88
CA LEU A 73 -2.26 7.13 4.48
C LEU A 73 -2.61 8.54 4.00
N GLU A 74 -3.34 9.33 4.79
CA GLU A 74 -3.68 10.73 4.50
C GLU A 74 -2.47 11.67 4.56
N GLU A 75 -1.45 11.36 5.37
CA GLU A 75 -0.15 12.06 5.30
C GLU A 75 0.60 11.77 3.99
N TRP A 76 0.30 10.66 3.34
CA TRP A 76 1.00 10.15 2.16
C TRP A 76 0.28 10.50 0.85
N PHE A 77 -1.04 10.54 0.87
CA PHE A 77 -1.86 10.91 -0.28
C PHE A 77 -2.71 12.12 0.10
N ASP A 78 -2.60 13.19 -0.68
CA ASP A 78 -3.56 14.28 -0.58
C ASP A 78 -4.92 13.86 -1.17
N GLU A 79 -5.96 14.63 -0.84
CA GLU A 79 -7.35 14.36 -1.24
C GLU A 79 -7.50 14.22 -2.77
N GLY A 80 -6.84 15.09 -3.54
CA GLY A 80 -6.88 15.02 -5.01
C GLY A 80 -6.24 13.74 -5.55
N THR A 81 -5.17 13.25 -4.92
CA THR A 81 -4.56 11.98 -5.27
C THR A 81 -5.49 10.80 -4.98
N LEU A 82 -6.17 10.82 -3.84
CA LEU A 82 -7.14 9.78 -3.48
C LEU A 82 -8.34 9.75 -4.43
N GLU A 83 -8.81 10.91 -4.87
CA GLU A 83 -9.89 11.03 -5.85
C GLU A 83 -9.50 10.41 -7.20
N VAL A 84 -8.32 10.77 -7.73
CA VAL A 84 -7.82 10.19 -9.00
C VAL A 84 -7.61 8.68 -8.87
N LEU A 85 -7.04 8.20 -7.76
CA LEU A 85 -6.89 6.76 -7.52
C LEU A 85 -8.25 6.05 -7.54
N TYR A 86 -9.26 6.62 -6.89
CA TYR A 86 -10.60 6.07 -6.87
C TYR A 86 -11.25 6.00 -8.26
N GLU A 87 -11.12 7.06 -9.07
CA GLU A 87 -11.61 7.10 -10.46
C GLU A 87 -10.95 6.03 -11.34
N HIS A 88 -9.71 5.66 -11.03
CA HIS A 88 -8.95 4.61 -11.70
C HIS A 88 -9.12 3.21 -11.08
N GLY A 89 -10.16 2.99 -10.28
CA GLY A 89 -10.51 1.67 -9.76
C GLY A 89 -9.68 1.21 -8.56
N PHE A 90 -8.90 2.09 -7.94
CA PHE A 90 -8.26 1.79 -6.67
C PHE A 90 -9.22 1.98 -5.50
N VAL A 91 -9.11 1.09 -4.52
CA VAL A 91 -9.94 1.10 -3.31
C VAL A 91 -9.06 0.97 -2.08
N LEU A 92 -9.55 1.49 -0.96
CA LEU A 92 -8.95 1.26 0.34
C LEU A 92 -9.39 -0.11 0.87
N ARG A 93 -8.42 -0.99 1.14
CA ARG A 93 -8.61 -2.30 1.74
C ARG A 93 -8.05 -2.34 3.15
N GLU A 94 -8.73 -3.10 4.00
CA GLU A 94 -8.28 -3.37 5.36
C GLU A 94 -7.80 -4.82 5.46
N TYR A 95 -6.66 -5.02 6.11
CA TYR A 95 -6.06 -6.32 6.35
C TYR A 95 -5.80 -6.51 7.85
N GLU A 96 -5.95 -7.74 8.31
CA GLU A 96 -5.40 -8.23 9.57
C GLU A 96 -4.19 -9.13 9.29
N THR A 97 -3.10 -8.92 9.98
CA THR A 97 -1.87 -9.71 9.86
C THR A 97 -1.24 -9.93 11.22
N ASP A 98 -0.54 -11.04 11.41
CA ASP A 98 0.25 -11.32 12.60
C ASP A 98 1.68 -10.74 12.54
N HIS A 99 2.06 -10.23 11.36
CA HIS A 99 3.40 -9.73 11.11
C HIS A 99 3.37 -8.47 10.23
N ILE A 100 4.16 -7.47 10.65
CA ILE A 100 4.47 -6.27 9.87
C ILE A 100 5.95 -5.92 10.01
N GLU A 101 6.58 -5.50 8.93
CA GLU A 101 7.86 -4.82 8.94
C GLU A 101 7.65 -3.32 8.71
N TYR A 102 8.41 -2.49 9.41
CA TYR A 102 8.22 -1.04 9.37
C TYR A 102 9.19 -0.37 8.40
N GLY A 103 8.64 0.39 7.46
CA GLY A 103 9.34 1.47 6.78
C GLY A 103 9.27 2.76 7.62
N ARG A 104 9.65 3.89 7.02
CA ARG A 104 9.50 5.21 7.67
C ARG A 104 8.04 5.61 7.79
N LYS A 105 7.20 5.26 6.81
CA LYS A 105 5.79 5.64 6.73
C LYS A 105 4.88 4.49 6.35
N GLN A 106 5.35 3.56 5.54
CA GLN A 106 4.63 2.36 5.13
C GLN A 106 4.99 1.17 6.03
N VAL A 107 4.19 0.13 5.93
CA VAL A 107 4.48 -1.19 6.48
C VAL A 107 4.48 -2.23 5.37
N LEU A 108 5.31 -3.25 5.53
CA LEU A 108 5.35 -4.45 4.69
C LEU A 108 4.65 -5.59 5.43
N PHE A 109 3.83 -6.37 4.73
CA PHE A 109 3.15 -7.53 5.30
C PHE A 109 2.96 -8.62 4.25
N ASN A 110 2.77 -9.87 4.69
CA ASN A 110 2.65 -11.02 3.80
C ASN A 110 1.18 -11.25 3.41
N ARG A 111 0.88 -11.20 2.11
CA ARG A 111 -0.45 -11.44 1.55
C ARG A 111 -1.04 -12.80 1.91
N ARG A 112 -0.21 -13.84 2.01
CA ARG A 112 -0.67 -15.22 2.21
C ARG A 112 -1.16 -15.46 3.63
N THR A 113 -0.58 -14.76 4.60
CA THR A 113 -0.96 -14.89 6.02
C THR A 113 -1.93 -13.80 6.46
N ALA A 114 -1.98 -12.68 5.74
CA ALA A 114 -2.93 -11.63 6.01
C ALA A 114 -4.34 -11.97 5.55
N LYS A 115 -5.32 -11.58 6.37
CA LYS A 115 -6.73 -11.70 6.09
C LYS A 115 -7.27 -10.34 5.62
N CYS A 116 -7.69 -10.26 4.37
CA CYS A 116 -8.45 -9.11 3.88
C CYS A 116 -9.84 -9.09 4.54
N LEU A 117 -10.25 -7.95 5.08
CA LEU A 117 -11.48 -7.80 5.84
C LEU A 117 -12.65 -7.29 5.00
N THR A 118 -12.39 -6.52 3.94
CA THR A 118 -13.43 -5.90 3.11
C THR A 118 -12.95 -5.55 1.73
#